data_AF-A0A565BLC2-F1
#
_entry.id   AF-A0A565BLC2-F1
#
_cell.length_a   1.000
_cell.length_b   1.000
_cell.length_c   1.000
_cell.angle_alpha   90.00
_cell.angle_beta   90.00
_cell.angle_gamma   90.00
#
_symmetry.space_group_name_H-M   'P 1'
#
loop_
_entity.id
_entity.type
_entity.pdbx_description
1 polymer ?
#
loop_
_entity_poly.entity_id
_entity_poly.type
_entity_poly.pdbx_seq_one_letter_code
_entity_poly.pdbx_strand_id
1 'polypeptide(L)'
;MTSSSTNFKSMGEDKDQVKKSDSKFSSLLRTWRGQSEGEYSTIPSFLYREELCFSHSGKLVIAYILKTWESESKEHMHADTGYFRPKPDGSIEAVIA
;
A
#
# COMPACT_ATOMS: atom_id res chain seq x y z
N MET A 1 5.92 -18.11 8.58
CA MET A 1 5.95 -16.86 7.79
C MET A 1 4.69 -16.87 6.94
N THR A 2 3.81 -15.89 7.10
CA THR A 2 2.66 -15.71 6.19
C THR A 2 3.24 -15.27 4.85
N SER A 3 2.92 -15.98 3.78
CA SER A 3 3.28 -15.57 2.42
C SER A 3 2.02 -15.05 1.75
N SER A 4 2.12 -13.90 1.10
CA SER A 4 1.07 -13.37 0.25
C SER A 4 1.64 -13.03 -1.11
N SER A 5 0.94 -13.42 -2.17
CA SER A 5 1.27 -13.01 -3.54
C SER A 5 0.19 -12.06 -4.04
N THR A 6 0.60 -10.90 -4.54
CA THR A 6 -0.31 -9.85 -5.02
C THR A 6 -0.07 -9.55 -6.49
N ASN A 7 -1.16 -9.45 -7.26
CA ASN A 7 -1.15 -8.79 -8.57
C ASN A 7 -1.74 -7.38 -8.45
N PHE A 8 -0.87 -6.35 -8.46
CA PHE A 8 -1.30 -4.96 -8.44
C PHE A 8 -1.53 -4.42 -9.85
N LYS A 9 -2.62 -3.67 -10.01
CA LYS A 9 -2.82 -2.74 -11.13
C LYS A 9 -2.76 -1.31 -10.60
N SER A 10 -1.90 -0.48 -11.17
CA SER A 10 -1.89 0.95 -10.86
C SER A 10 -3.16 1.58 -11.42
N MET A 11 -3.77 2.46 -10.63
CA MET A 11 -4.85 3.30 -11.11
C MET A 11 -4.30 4.70 -11.39
N GLY A 12 -4.87 5.38 -12.38
CA GLY A 12 -4.31 6.57 -13.03
C GLY A 12 -3.68 7.62 -12.10
N GLU A 13 -2.65 8.29 -12.62
CA GLU A 13 -1.91 9.32 -11.90
C GLU A 13 -2.76 10.56 -11.66
N ASP A 14 -2.84 11.00 -10.41
CA ASP A 14 -3.35 12.33 -10.07
C ASP A 14 -2.30 13.37 -10.49
N LYS A 15 -2.62 14.15 -11.53
CA LYS A 15 -1.68 15.04 -12.23
C LYS A 15 -1.24 16.24 -11.39
N ASP A 16 -1.93 16.54 -10.29
CA ASP A 16 -1.57 17.65 -9.40
C ASP A 16 -0.46 17.28 -8.39
N GLN A 17 -0.23 16.00 -8.12
CA GLN A 17 0.83 15.50 -7.23
C GLN A 17 2.22 15.53 -7.89
N VAL A 18 2.27 15.42 -9.22
CA VAL A 18 3.52 15.24 -9.98
C VAL A 18 4.38 16.51 -10.00
N LYS A 19 3.80 17.69 -9.76
CA LYS A 19 4.48 18.98 -10.02
C LYS A 19 5.57 19.37 -9.01
N LYS A 20 5.93 18.55 -8.02
CA LYS A 20 7.02 18.89 -7.08
C LYS A 20 7.77 17.73 -6.44
N SER A 21 7.97 16.61 -7.13
CA SER A 21 8.77 15.53 -6.55
C SER A 21 9.75 14.89 -7.54
N ASP A 22 10.98 15.41 -7.57
CA ASP A 22 12.18 14.62 -7.89
C ASP A 22 12.51 13.70 -6.69
N SER A 23 11.50 12.97 -6.18
CA SER A 23 11.71 12.03 -5.07
C SER A 23 11.88 10.63 -5.65
N LYS A 24 12.83 9.86 -5.12
CA LYS A 24 13.04 8.43 -5.46
C LYS A 24 11.77 7.57 -5.32
N PHE A 25 10.72 8.08 -4.69
CA PHE A 25 9.47 7.39 -4.41
C PHE A 25 8.30 7.80 -5.31
N SER A 26 8.52 8.65 -6.31
CA SER A 26 7.46 9.15 -7.19
C SER A 26 6.67 8.03 -7.89
N SER A 27 7.31 6.90 -8.19
CA SER A 27 6.64 5.73 -8.77
C SER A 27 5.59 5.12 -7.84
N LEU A 28 5.77 5.20 -6.52
CA LEU A 28 4.85 4.64 -5.52
C LEU A 28 3.61 5.51 -5.28
N LEU A 29 3.70 6.83 -5.49
CA LEU A 29 2.70 7.83 -5.12
C LEU A 29 1.43 7.75 -5.99
N ARG A 30 0.55 6.81 -5.67
CA ARG A 30 -0.74 6.58 -6.31
C ARG A 30 -1.59 5.63 -5.47
N THR A 31 -2.78 5.36 -5.95
CA THR A 31 -3.60 4.24 -5.48
C THR A 31 -3.34 3.00 -6.33
N TRP A 32 -3.02 1.90 -5.65
CA TRP A 32 -2.84 0.56 -6.18
C TRP A 32 -4.03 -0.29 -5.76
N ARG A 33 -4.54 -1.12 -6.68
CA ARG A 33 -5.59 -2.10 -6.36
C ARG A 33 -5.20 -3.46 -6.90
N GLY A 34 -5.51 -4.50 -6.15
CA GLY A 34 -5.13 -5.86 -6.50
C GLY A 34 -6.01 -6.91 -5.85
N GLN A 35 -5.76 -8.14 -6.26
CA GLN A 35 -6.24 -9.34 -5.58
C GLN A 35 -5.02 -10.14 -5.13
N SER A 36 -5.17 -10.75 -3.95
CA SER A 36 -4.10 -11.41 -3.22
C SER A 36 -4.64 -12.68 -2.57
N GLU A 37 -3.72 -13.59 -2.26
CA GLU A 37 -3.99 -14.82 -1.51
C GLU A 37 -3.17 -14.81 -0.22
N GLY A 38 -3.81 -15.11 0.91
CA GLY A 38 -3.18 -15.23 2.20
C GLY A 38 -3.07 -16.69 2.62
N GLU A 39 -1.90 -17.10 3.09
CA GLU A 39 -1.64 -18.46 3.58
C GLU A 39 -0.89 -18.44 4.92
N TYR A 40 -1.36 -19.24 5.89
CA TYR A 40 -0.68 -19.43 7.17
C TYR A 40 -0.98 -20.83 7.74
N SER A 41 -0.03 -21.42 8.48
CA SER A 41 -0.10 -22.83 8.88
C SER A 41 -1.30 -23.23 9.75
N THR A 42 -1.96 -22.28 10.41
CA THR A 42 -3.07 -22.52 11.36
C THR A 42 -4.44 -22.09 10.84
N ILE A 43 -4.52 -21.51 9.64
CA ILE A 43 -5.78 -21.06 9.03
C ILE A 43 -5.81 -21.49 7.55
N PRO A 44 -6.98 -21.82 6.99
CA PRO A 44 -7.08 -22.11 5.56
C PRO A 44 -6.64 -20.91 4.71
N SER A 45 -6.14 -21.18 3.50
CA SER A 45 -5.85 -20.11 2.52
C SER A 45 -7.13 -19.35 2.17
N PHE A 46 -6.99 -18.05 1.91
CA PHE A 46 -8.11 -17.17 1.58
C PHE A 46 -7.73 -16.14 0.52
N LEU A 47 -8.71 -15.77 -0.30
CA LEU A 47 -8.57 -14.73 -1.32
C LEU A 47 -9.14 -13.41 -0.80
N TYR A 48 -8.42 -12.33 -1.03
CA TYR A 48 -8.86 -11.00 -0.66
C TYR A 48 -8.47 -9.98 -1.71
N ARG A 49 -9.21 -8.88 -1.76
CA ARG A 49 -8.87 -7.69 -2.54
C ARG A 49 -8.22 -6.68 -1.63
N GLU A 50 -7.31 -5.90 -2.20
CA GLU A 50 -6.63 -4.85 -1.47
C GLU A 50 -6.54 -3.56 -2.27
N GLU A 51 -6.60 -2.45 -1.54
CA GLU A 51 -6.31 -1.12 -2.01
C GLU A 51 -5.26 -0.48 -1.13
N LEU A 52 -4.20 -0.02 -1.77
CA LEU A 52 -3.06 0.60 -1.14
C LEU A 52 -2.88 2.01 -1.69
N CYS A 53 -2.84 3.02 -0.83
CA CYS A 53 -2.64 4.40 -1.22
C CYS A 53 -1.36 4.96 -0.60
N PHE A 54 -0.47 5.47 -1.46
CA PHE A 54 0.67 6.30 -1.04
C PHE A 54 0.45 7.74 -1.46
N SER A 55 0.62 8.67 -0.52
CA SER A 55 0.49 10.11 -0.80
C SER A 55 1.45 10.92 0.06
N HIS A 56 1.70 12.18 -0.30
CA HIS A 56 2.48 13.09 0.53
C HIS A 56 1.96 14.52 0.40
N SER A 57 2.29 15.38 1.37
CA SER A 57 1.90 16.79 1.41
C SER A 57 3.05 17.74 1.04
N GLY A 58 4.03 17.24 0.27
CA GLY A 58 5.27 17.98 -0.03
C GLY A 58 6.35 17.91 1.07
N LYS A 59 6.12 17.16 2.15
CA LYS A 59 7.13 16.83 3.19
C LYS A 59 7.83 15.51 2.86
N LEU A 60 8.98 15.24 3.49
CA LEU A 60 9.70 13.96 3.42
C LEU A 60 9.06 12.86 4.30
N VAL A 61 7.72 12.78 4.25
CA VAL A 61 6.92 11.78 4.93
C VAL A 61 5.82 11.36 3.96
N ILE A 62 5.72 10.05 3.73
CA ILE A 62 4.75 9.45 2.81
C ILE A 62 3.68 8.79 3.66
N ALA A 63 2.43 9.20 3.50
CA ALA A 63 1.28 8.55 4.12
C ALA A 63 0.97 7.24 3.40
N TYR A 64 0.65 6.20 4.18
CA TYR A 64 0.31 4.85 3.75
C TYR A 64 -1.07 4.50 4.29
N ILE A 65 -1.95 3.99 3.42
CA ILE A 65 -3.26 3.47 3.80
C ILE A 65 -3.49 2.17 3.04
N LEU A 66 -3.73 1.08 3.77
CA LEU A 66 -4.16 -0.21 3.23
C LEU A 66 -5.58 -0.51 3.70
N LYS A 67 -6.41 -0.97 2.76
CA LYS A 67 -7.73 -1.52 3.04
C LYS A 67 -7.85 -2.86 2.34
N THR A 68 -8.40 -3.85 3.03
CA THR A 68 -8.67 -5.16 2.45
C THR A 68 -10.13 -5.54 2.60
N TRP A 69 -10.60 -6.35 1.66
CA TRP A 69 -11.96 -6.88 1.63
C TRP A 69 -11.94 -8.32 1.16
N GLU A 70 -12.87 -9.12 1.65
CA GLU A 70 -13.06 -10.47 1.16
C GLU A 70 -13.51 -10.40 -0.32
N SER A 71 -13.00 -11.30 -1.16
CA SER A 71 -13.06 -11.17 -2.61
C SER A 71 -14.48 -11.28 -3.19
N GLU A 72 -15.34 -12.12 -2.62
CA GLU A 72 -16.70 -12.39 -3.14
C GLU A 72 -17.77 -11.52 -2.46
N SER A 73 -17.84 -11.59 -1.14
CA SER A 73 -18.78 -10.89 -0.26
C SER A 73 -18.51 -9.38 -0.18
N LYS A 74 -17.27 -8.95 -0.44
CA LYS A 74 -16.79 -7.56 -0.30
C LYS A 74 -16.88 -7.02 1.12
N GLU A 75 -17.00 -7.89 2.11
CA GLU A 75 -16.95 -7.49 3.52
C GLU A 75 -15.56 -6.94 3.86
N HIS A 76 -15.52 -5.91 4.70
CA HIS A 76 -14.27 -5.34 5.18
C HIS A 76 -13.51 -6.35 6.02
N MET A 77 -12.21 -6.50 5.74
CA MET A 77 -11.30 -7.34 6.50
C MET A 77 -10.34 -6.46 7.32
N HIS A 78 -9.04 -6.63 7.13
CA HIS A 78 -8.00 -5.88 7.81
C HIS A 78 -7.77 -4.51 7.15
N ALA A 79 -7.28 -3.56 7.93
CA ALA A 79 -6.84 -2.26 7.44
C ALA A 79 -5.63 -1.81 8.25
N ASP A 80 -4.68 -1.19 7.57
CA ASP A 80 -3.50 -0.60 8.18
C ASP A 80 -3.39 0.86 7.75
N THR A 81 -2.87 1.69 8.65
CA THR A 81 -2.49 3.06 8.31
C THR A 81 -1.13 3.40 8.87
N GLY A 82 -0.40 4.29 8.20
CA GLY A 82 0.94 4.60 8.66
C GLY A 82 1.68 5.65 7.86
N TYR A 83 2.96 5.76 8.18
CA TYR A 83 3.87 6.71 7.55
C TYR A 83 5.22 6.07 7.25
N PHE A 84 5.72 6.34 6.05
CA PHE A 84 7.05 5.98 5.60
C PHE A 84 7.92 7.23 5.63
N ARG A 85 9.09 7.14 6.25
CA ARG A 85 10.03 8.25 6.47
C ARG A 85 11.40 7.89 5.88
N PRO A 86 11.67 8.27 4.63
CA PRO A 86 12.99 8.08 4.03
C PRO A 86 14.06 8.91 4.74
N LYS A 87 15.26 8.35 4.90
CA LYS A 87 16.42 9.01 5.51
C LYS A 87 17.50 9.31 4.46
N PRO A 88 18.40 10.28 4.70
CA PRO A 88 19.44 10.67 3.74
C PRO A 88 20.43 9.55 3.40
N ASP A 89 20.62 8.58 4.29
CA ASP A 89 21.46 7.40 4.08
C ASP A 89 20.82 6.33 3.17
N GLY A 90 19.60 6.58 2.69
CA GLY A 90 18.84 5.67 1.84
C GLY A 90 17.99 4.65 2.59
N SER A 91 18.04 4.63 3.93
CA SER A 91 17.14 3.79 4.73
C SER A 91 15.72 4.37 4.78
N ILE A 92 14.75 3.54 5.16
CA ILE A 92 13.35 3.93 5.34
C ILE A 92 12.88 3.43 6.70
N GLU A 93 12.23 4.30 7.45
CA GLU A 93 11.51 3.91 8.65
C GLU A 93 10.01 3.89 8.36
N ALA A 94 9.33 2.81 8.75
CA ALA A 94 7.89 2.66 8.62
C ALA A 94 7.26 2.57 10.02
N VAL A 95 6.22 3.37 10.23
CA VAL A 95 5.38 3.31 11.43
C VAL A 95 3.97 2.98 10.95
N ILE A 96 3.45 1.82 11.37
CA ILE A 96 2.16 1.28 10.94
C ILE A 96 1.36 0.91 12.19
N ALA A 97 0.07 1.23 12.16
CA ALA A 97 -0.92 0.87 13.16
C ALA A 97 -2.00 0.01 12.53
#